data_AF-A0A1Y2B2H8-F1
#
_entry.id   AF-A0A1Y2B2H8-F1
#
_cell.length_a   1.000
_cell.length_b   1.000
_cell.length_c   1.000
_cell.angle_alpha   90.00
_cell.angle_beta   90.00
_cell.angle_gamma   90.00
#
_symmetry.space_group_name_H-M   'P 1'
#
loop_
_entity.id
_entity.type
_entity.pdbx_description
1 polymer ?
#
loop_
_entity_poly.entity_id
_entity_poly.type
_entity_poly.pdbx_seq_one_letter_code
_entity_poly.pdbx_strand_id
1 'polypeptide(L)'
;MGIHLCWDRIGSSSSISKEDKSIRDKLFWSAFCWDKTISLSFGREPAFPPQSGQSPNAIPEFVDDDAIWQPYYAMNVHRPPSLTMYSFEPQSIVVTFRHHALLCLIVHDLITEIYGAGSAIQQAALDSFPKIEKALATWWERLPPAIRFEPVEPTGICPPPYIIAVKCAYLRRKT
;
A
#
# COMPACT_ATOMS: atom_id res chain seq x y z
N MET A 1 -10.85 19.85 6.94
CA MET A 1 -11.14 18.39 6.91
C MET A 1 -10.18 17.70 7.88
N GLY A 2 -10.59 17.42 9.11
CA GLY A 2 -9.76 16.78 10.15
C GLY A 2 -9.53 15.30 9.89
N ILE A 3 -9.00 14.93 8.72
CA ILE A 3 -8.78 13.54 8.31
C ILE A 3 -7.72 12.82 9.16
N HIS A 4 -6.91 13.60 9.87
CA HIS A 4 -5.92 13.11 10.83
C HIS A 4 -6.53 12.77 12.21
N LEU A 5 -7.85 12.83 12.35
CA LEU A 5 -8.53 12.57 13.62
C LEU A 5 -8.98 11.12 13.70
N CYS A 6 -8.70 10.46 14.82
CA CYS A 6 -9.28 9.17 15.15
C CYS A 6 -10.74 9.36 15.58
N TRP A 7 -11.67 9.18 14.63
CA TRP A 7 -13.10 9.44 14.86
C TRP A 7 -13.74 8.54 15.92
N ASP A 8 -13.16 7.36 16.19
CA ASP A 8 -13.63 6.48 17.28
C ASP A 8 -13.33 7.07 18.66
N ARG A 9 -12.31 7.92 18.79
CA ARG A 9 -12.03 8.67 20.02
C ARG A 9 -12.87 9.94 20.17
N ILE A 10 -13.43 10.44 19.07
CA ILE A 10 -14.27 11.65 19.01
C ILE A 10 -15.77 11.31 19.18
N GLY A 11 -16.08 10.04 19.41
CA GLY A 11 -17.42 9.44 19.37
C GLY A 11 -18.48 9.94 20.36
N SER A 12 -18.32 11.10 21.01
CA SER A 12 -19.37 11.70 21.85
C SER A 12 -20.13 12.87 21.19
N SER A 13 -19.65 13.47 20.08
CA SER A 13 -20.26 14.72 19.58
C SER A 13 -20.56 14.80 18.07
N SER A 14 -20.37 13.73 17.28
CA SER A 14 -20.69 13.79 15.84
C SER A 14 -21.26 12.49 15.30
N SER A 15 -22.49 12.55 14.77
CA SER A 15 -23.21 11.47 14.10
C SER A 15 -22.64 11.20 12.70
N ILE A 16 -21.37 10.83 12.61
CA ILE A 16 -20.73 10.51 11.34
C ILE A 16 -21.14 9.09 10.90
N SER A 17 -21.57 8.95 9.65
CA SER A 17 -21.97 7.66 9.06
C SER A 17 -20.79 6.69 8.96
N LYS A 18 -21.06 5.39 8.81
CA LYS A 18 -20.01 4.37 8.64
C LYS A 18 -19.26 4.58 7.31
N GLU A 19 -20.00 5.00 6.30
CA GLU A 19 -19.52 5.31 4.95
C GLU A 19 -18.54 6.49 5.00
N ASP A 20 -18.89 7.56 5.71
CA ASP A 20 -18.02 8.73 5.90
C ASP A 20 -16.72 8.37 6.64
N LYS A 21 -16.80 7.50 7.65
CA LYS A 21 -15.60 7.00 8.35
C LYS A 21 -14.68 6.24 7.37
N SER A 22 -15.24 5.32 6.58
CA SER A 22 -14.49 4.56 5.56
C SER A 22 -13.79 5.49 4.55
N ILE A 23 -14.50 6.51 4.05
CA ILE A 23 -13.94 7.47 3.09
C ILE A 23 -12.79 8.25 3.72
N ARG A 24 -12.92 8.68 4.98
CA ARG A 24 -11.88 9.43 5.69
C ARG A 24 -10.64 8.59 5.96
N ASP A 25 -10.80 7.33 6.37
CA ASP A 25 -9.67 6.41 6.56
C ASP A 25 -8.93 6.16 5.25
N LYS A 26 -9.64 5.94 4.15
CA LYS A 26 -9.05 5.81 2.81
C LYS A 26 -8.28 7.06 2.41
N LEU A 27 -8.85 8.24 2.63
CA LEU A 27 -8.21 9.51 2.29
C LEU A 27 -6.96 9.75 3.12
N PHE A 28 -7.01 9.45 4.41
CA PHE A 28 -5.85 9.50 5.30
C PHE A 28 -4.73 8.59 4.82
N TRP A 29 -5.02 7.29 4.60
CA TRP A 29 -4.00 6.34 4.15
C TRP A 29 -3.48 6.66 2.75
N SER A 30 -4.31 7.22 1.88
CA SER A 30 -3.87 7.65 0.54
C SER A 30 -2.88 8.80 0.64
N ALA A 31 -3.20 9.84 1.43
CA ALA A 31 -2.30 10.96 1.68
C ALA A 31 -1.00 10.51 2.36
N PHE A 32 -1.09 9.55 3.29
CA PHE A 32 0.05 8.93 3.94
C PHE A 32 0.99 8.23 2.95
N CYS A 33 0.45 7.37 2.06
CA CYS A 33 1.25 6.69 1.05
C CYS A 33 1.91 7.66 0.06
N TRP A 34 1.20 8.72 -0.35
CA TRP A 34 1.73 9.76 -1.21
C TRP A 34 2.89 10.52 -0.56
N ASP A 35 2.75 10.89 0.72
CA ASP A 35 3.85 11.53 1.45
C ASP A 35 5.10 10.63 1.46
N LYS A 36 4.96 9.32 1.73
CA LYS A 36 6.11 8.39 1.75
C LYS A 36 6.75 8.20 0.38
N THR A 37 5.95 8.08 -0.66
CA THR A 37 6.44 7.98 -2.05
C THR A 37 7.25 9.21 -2.43
N ILE A 38 6.74 10.40 -2.13
CA ILE A 38 7.42 11.68 -2.41
C ILE A 38 8.68 11.80 -1.54
N SER A 39 8.58 11.50 -0.24
CA SER A 39 9.72 11.56 0.68
C SER A 39 10.87 10.67 0.26
N LEU A 40 10.57 9.44 -0.14
CA LEU A 40 11.58 8.50 -0.63
C LEU A 40 12.22 8.99 -1.93
N SER A 41 11.41 9.53 -2.84
CA SER A 41 11.86 9.99 -4.17
C SER A 41 12.76 11.23 -4.10
N PHE A 42 12.50 12.13 -3.15
CA PHE A 42 13.25 13.38 -2.99
C PHE A 42 14.22 13.37 -1.81
N GLY A 43 14.36 12.26 -1.08
CA GLY A 43 15.25 12.14 0.07
C GLY A 43 14.92 13.13 1.19
N ARG A 44 13.64 13.44 1.39
CA ARG A 44 13.17 14.36 2.44
C ARG A 44 12.51 13.60 3.57
N GLU A 45 12.52 14.19 4.77
CA GLU A 45 11.76 13.66 5.90
C GLU A 45 10.24 13.60 5.58
N PRO A 46 9.51 12.58 6.06
CA PRO A 46 8.07 12.48 5.88
C PRO A 46 7.34 13.62 6.58
N ALA A 47 6.45 14.29 5.87
CA ALA A 47 5.68 15.41 6.42
C ALA A 47 4.38 14.94 7.09
N PHE A 48 3.97 13.69 6.83
CA PHE A 48 2.72 13.14 7.32
C PHE A 48 2.95 11.86 8.12
N PRO A 49 3.13 11.96 9.46
CA PRO A 49 3.42 10.79 10.30
C PRO A 49 2.20 9.88 10.46
N PRO A 50 2.41 8.60 10.81
CA PRO A 50 1.31 7.71 11.15
C PRO A 50 0.65 8.16 12.46
N GLN A 51 -0.65 7.93 12.59
CA GLN A 51 -1.35 8.21 13.86
C GLN A 51 -1.17 7.07 14.86
N SER A 52 -0.99 7.42 16.14
CA SER A 52 -0.92 6.45 17.22
C SER A 52 -2.21 5.62 17.32
N GLY A 53 -2.07 4.30 17.12
CA GLY A 53 -3.17 3.34 17.23
C GLY A 53 -4.00 3.15 15.96
N GLN A 54 -3.67 3.82 14.85
CA GLN A 54 -4.28 3.53 13.55
C GLN A 54 -3.47 2.49 12.77
N SER A 55 -4.16 1.61 12.04
CA SER A 55 -3.55 0.60 11.18
C SER A 55 -4.26 0.58 9.82
N PRO A 56 -3.55 0.37 8.71
CA PRO A 56 -4.18 0.15 7.41
C PRO A 56 -5.19 -1.01 7.43
N ASN A 57 -4.99 -1.98 8.34
CA ASN A 57 -5.92 -3.10 8.53
C ASN A 57 -7.33 -2.65 8.97
N ALA A 58 -7.48 -1.43 9.50
CA ALA A 58 -8.77 -0.87 9.87
C ALA A 58 -9.59 -0.37 8.67
N ILE A 59 -8.98 -0.19 7.49
CA ILE A 59 -9.70 0.15 6.25
C ILE A 59 -10.73 -0.97 6.01
N PRO A 60 -12.03 -0.73 5.87
CA PRO A 60 -13.04 -1.79 5.70
C PRO A 60 -12.85 -2.60 4.41
N GLU A 61 -13.23 -3.89 4.42
CA GLU A 61 -13.28 -4.71 3.20
C GLU A 61 -14.34 -4.19 2.23
N PHE A 62 -14.09 -4.34 0.93
CA PHE A 62 -15.03 -3.94 -0.11
C PHE A 62 -15.62 -5.15 -0.79
N VAL A 63 -16.90 -5.04 -1.16
CA VAL A 63 -17.60 -6.04 -1.97
C VAL A 63 -16.90 -6.26 -3.33
N ASP A 64 -16.18 -5.24 -3.81
CA ASP A 64 -15.52 -5.27 -5.11
C ASP A 64 -14.14 -5.97 -5.11
N ASP A 65 -13.57 -6.35 -3.97
CA ASP A 65 -12.26 -7.05 -3.97
C ASP A 65 -12.35 -8.43 -4.64
N ASP A 66 -13.50 -9.09 -4.51
CA ASP A 66 -13.81 -10.36 -5.18
C ASP A 66 -14.31 -10.18 -6.62
N ALA A 67 -14.59 -8.94 -7.03
CA ALA A 67 -15.01 -8.66 -8.40
C ALA A 67 -13.86 -8.96 -9.36
N ILE A 68 -14.23 -9.41 -10.55
CA ILE A 68 -13.28 -9.72 -11.60
C ILE A 68 -12.65 -8.42 -12.13
N TRP A 69 -11.32 -8.34 -12.18
CA TRP A 69 -10.64 -7.19 -12.79
C TRP A 69 -10.62 -7.36 -14.31
N GLN A 70 -11.06 -6.35 -15.04
CA GLN A 70 -10.93 -6.29 -16.49
C GLN A 70 -10.34 -4.93 -16.92
N PRO A 71 -9.49 -4.90 -17.96
CA PRO A 71 -9.05 -3.63 -18.52
C PRO A 71 -10.26 -2.83 -19.02
N TYR A 72 -10.24 -1.52 -18.81
CA TYR A 72 -11.28 -0.64 -19.32
C TYR A 72 -11.10 -0.41 -20.83
N TYR A 73 -12.17 -0.55 -21.60
CA TYR A 73 -12.22 -0.22 -23.02
C TYR A 73 -13.33 0.79 -23.28
N ALA A 74 -13.02 1.91 -23.94
CA ALA A 74 -14.01 2.94 -24.26
C ALA A 74 -15.14 2.42 -25.17
N MET A 75 -14.84 1.44 -26.03
CA MET A 75 -15.83 0.64 -26.76
C MET A 75 -15.34 -0.81 -26.83
N ASN A 76 -16.27 -1.77 -26.77
CA ASN A 76 -15.93 -3.20 -26.84
C ASN A 76 -15.17 -3.60 -28.12
N VAL A 77 -15.39 -2.86 -29.22
CA VAL A 77 -14.68 -3.05 -30.50
C VAL A 77 -13.17 -2.74 -30.38
N HIS A 78 -12.76 -1.97 -29.38
CA HIS A 78 -11.35 -1.66 -29.13
C HIS A 78 -10.63 -2.70 -28.28
N ARG A 79 -11.30 -3.79 -27.87
CA ARG A 79 -10.63 -4.91 -27.18
C ARG A 79 -9.70 -5.63 -28.17
N PRO A 80 -8.38 -5.67 -27.90
CA PRO A 80 -7.43 -6.45 -28.70
C PRO A 80 -7.84 -7.93 -28.72
N PRO A 81 -7.77 -8.63 -29.89
CA PRO A 81 -8.06 -10.05 -29.97
C PRO A 81 -7.23 -10.91 -29.02
N SER A 82 -5.98 -10.49 -28.74
CA SER A 82 -5.07 -11.13 -27.78
C SER A 82 -5.61 -11.17 -26.35
N LEU A 83 -6.53 -10.27 -25.97
CA LEU A 83 -7.12 -10.24 -24.64
C LEU A 83 -8.40 -11.08 -24.54
N THR A 84 -8.84 -11.75 -25.60
CA THR A 84 -10.06 -12.59 -25.59
C THR A 84 -9.89 -13.83 -24.71
N MET A 85 -8.67 -14.38 -24.62
CA MET A 85 -8.32 -15.54 -23.78
C MET A 85 -7.70 -15.15 -22.43
N TYR A 86 -7.77 -13.87 -22.05
CA TYR A 86 -7.25 -13.40 -20.77
C TYR A 86 -8.11 -13.95 -19.62
N SER A 87 -7.53 -14.78 -18.74
CA SER A 87 -8.18 -15.17 -17.49
C SER A 87 -8.16 -13.99 -16.54
N PHE A 88 -9.34 -13.53 -16.15
CA PHE A 88 -9.45 -12.37 -15.30
C PHE A 88 -9.32 -12.76 -13.82
N GLU A 89 -8.37 -12.14 -13.14
CA GLU A 89 -8.11 -12.31 -11.72
C GLU A 89 -9.04 -11.43 -10.86
N PRO A 90 -9.27 -11.78 -9.58
CA PRO A 90 -9.93 -10.88 -8.64
C PRO A 90 -9.22 -9.53 -8.54
N GLN A 91 -9.99 -8.46 -8.36
CA GLN A 91 -9.48 -7.10 -8.25
C GLN A 91 -8.56 -6.93 -7.04
N SER A 92 -8.92 -7.43 -5.86
CA SER A 92 -8.07 -7.30 -4.65
C SER A 92 -7.59 -5.86 -4.39
N ILE A 93 -8.41 -4.85 -4.68
CA ILE A 93 -8.02 -3.42 -4.63
C ILE A 93 -7.71 -3.01 -3.19
N VAL A 94 -8.62 -3.27 -2.26
CA VAL A 94 -8.46 -2.90 -0.85
C VAL A 94 -7.34 -3.71 -0.22
N VAL A 95 -7.29 -5.02 -0.47
CA VAL A 95 -6.18 -5.87 -0.01
C VAL A 95 -4.83 -5.29 -0.48
N THR A 96 -4.70 -4.98 -1.77
CA THR A 96 -3.46 -4.40 -2.33
C THR A 96 -3.14 -3.05 -1.69
N PHE A 97 -4.14 -2.18 -1.52
CA PHE A 97 -3.96 -0.87 -0.91
C PHE A 97 -3.54 -0.96 0.57
N ARG A 98 -4.14 -1.86 1.36
CA ARG A 98 -3.75 -2.12 2.75
C ARG A 98 -2.29 -2.56 2.83
N HIS A 99 -1.88 -3.50 1.99
CA HIS A 99 -0.50 -3.98 1.97
C HIS A 99 0.49 -2.91 1.50
N HIS A 100 0.10 -2.06 0.54
CA HIS A 100 0.88 -0.90 0.15
C HIS A 100 1.05 0.10 1.31
N ALA A 101 -0.02 0.42 2.03
CA ALA A 101 0.04 1.30 3.19
C ALA A 101 0.88 0.71 4.33
N LEU A 102 0.83 -0.61 4.55
CA LEU A 102 1.71 -1.32 5.49
C LEU A 102 3.18 -1.22 5.07
N LEU A 103 3.48 -1.31 3.77
CA LEU A 103 4.84 -1.08 3.27
C LEU A 103 5.27 0.37 3.51
N CYS A 104 4.38 1.34 3.29
CA CYS A 104 4.65 2.76 3.56
C CYS A 104 4.94 3.05 5.04
N LEU A 105 4.43 2.26 5.98
CA LEU A 105 4.84 2.35 7.40
C LEU A 105 6.30 1.93 7.58
N ILE A 106 6.74 0.83 6.95
CA ILE A 106 8.15 0.41 7.00
C ILE A 106 9.06 1.45 6.33
N VAL A 107 8.60 2.04 5.22
CA VAL A 107 9.30 3.14 4.54
C VAL A 107 9.35 4.40 5.40
N HIS A 108 8.31 4.68 6.19
CA HIS A 108 8.33 5.80 7.14
C HIS A 108 9.48 5.64 8.12
N ASP A 109 9.55 4.49 8.79
CA ASP A 109 10.58 4.18 9.79
C ASP A 109 11.97 4.29 9.16
N LEU A 110 12.16 3.74 7.95
CA LEU A 110 13.41 3.85 7.19
C LEU A 110 13.81 5.31 6.93
N ILE A 111 12.89 6.13 6.41
CA ILE A 111 13.20 7.53 6.08
C ILE A 111 13.45 8.34 7.34
N THR A 112 12.71 8.12 8.43
CA THR A 112 12.93 8.83 9.71
C THR A 112 14.28 8.47 10.35
N GLU A 113 14.72 7.21 10.24
CA GLU A 113 16.02 6.79 10.76
C GLU A 113 17.18 7.40 9.95
N ILE A 114 17.03 7.54 8.63
CA ILE A 114 18.07 8.08 7.75
C ILE A 114 18.08 9.62 7.77
N TYR A 115 16.92 10.25 7.64
CA TYR A 115 16.77 11.69 7.37
C TYR A 115 16.20 12.49 8.56
N GLY A 116 15.90 11.87 9.70
CA GLY A 116 15.33 12.56 10.87
C GLY A 116 16.29 13.55 11.53
N ALA A 117 15.73 14.59 12.17
CA ALA A 117 16.43 15.75 12.74
C ALA A 117 17.45 15.49 13.89
N GLY A 118 17.84 14.24 14.13
CA GLY A 118 18.84 13.84 15.12
C GLY A 118 19.70 12.66 14.67
N SER A 119 19.66 12.26 13.39
CA SER A 119 20.48 11.16 12.92
C SER A 119 21.95 11.58 12.99
N ALA A 120 22.70 11.02 13.94
CA ALA A 120 24.14 10.87 13.77
C ALA A 120 24.30 9.81 12.67
N ILE A 121 24.24 10.28 11.42
CA ILE A 121 23.96 9.61 10.12
C ILE A 121 24.58 8.21 9.92
N GLN A 122 25.52 7.77 10.76
CA GLN A 122 26.25 6.51 10.56
C GLN A 122 25.88 5.37 11.51
N GLN A 123 25.89 5.52 12.84
CA GLN A 123 25.76 4.32 13.70
C GLN A 123 24.31 3.89 13.96
N ALA A 124 23.41 4.83 14.29
CA ALA A 124 22.01 4.49 14.55
C ALA A 124 21.30 3.92 13.30
N ALA A 125 21.57 4.48 12.13
CA ALA A 125 21.05 3.96 10.86
C ALA A 125 21.56 2.54 10.57
N LEU A 126 22.85 2.26 10.84
CA LEU A 126 23.44 0.93 10.70
C LEU A 126 22.77 -0.12 11.60
N ASP A 127 22.42 0.25 12.83
CA ASP A 127 21.73 -0.64 13.77
C ASP A 127 20.25 -0.87 13.43
N SER A 128 19.64 0.07 12.69
CA SER A 128 18.24 0.02 12.27
C SER A 128 18.03 -0.77 10.98
N PHE A 129 19.03 -0.86 10.08
CA PHE A 129 18.91 -1.61 8.82
C PHE A 129 18.48 -3.09 9.00
N PRO A 130 19.09 -3.89 9.91
CA PRO A 130 18.66 -5.27 10.10
C PRO A 130 17.20 -5.39 10.56
N LYS A 131 16.71 -4.41 11.34
CA LYS A 131 15.31 -4.37 11.79
C LYS A 131 14.38 -4.09 10.61
N ILE A 132 14.73 -3.13 9.76
CA ILE A 132 13.95 -2.77 8.57
C ILE A 132 13.96 -3.91 7.55
N GLU A 133 15.10 -4.56 7.32
CA GLU A 133 15.20 -5.72 6.44
C GLU A 133 14.31 -6.87 6.93
N LYS A 134 14.34 -7.16 8.23
CA LYS A 134 13.46 -8.15 8.86
C LYS A 134 11.99 -7.77 8.72
N ALA A 135 11.64 -6.50 8.91
CA ALA A 135 10.26 -6.00 8.75
C ALA A 135 9.78 -6.17 7.30
N LEU A 136 10.62 -5.82 6.32
CA LEU A 136 10.36 -6.01 4.89
C LEU A 136 10.17 -7.48 4.52
N ALA A 137 11.04 -8.37 5.03
CA ALA A 137 10.90 -9.82 4.82
C ALA A 137 9.60 -10.36 5.41
N THR A 138 9.28 -9.97 6.65
CA THR A 138 8.05 -10.37 7.34
C THR A 138 6.81 -9.86 6.61
N TRP A 139 6.84 -8.61 6.11
CA TRP A 139 5.75 -8.04 5.32
C TRP A 139 5.54 -8.84 4.03
N TRP A 140 6.61 -9.20 3.32
CA TRP A 140 6.53 -9.99 2.09
C TRP A 140 5.95 -11.40 2.31
N GLU A 141 6.38 -12.07 3.38
CA GLU A 141 5.86 -13.40 3.73
C GLU A 141 4.36 -13.38 4.06
N ARG A 142 3.86 -12.26 4.57
CA ARG A 142 2.44 -12.05 4.92
C ARG A 142 1.56 -11.63 3.75
N LEU A 143 2.11 -11.40 2.56
CA LEU A 143 1.30 -11.07 1.38
C LEU A 143 0.40 -12.26 1.01
N PRO A 144 -0.91 -12.04 0.84
CA PRO A 144 -1.83 -13.05 0.33
C PRO A 144 -1.37 -13.59 -1.04
N PRO A 145 -1.62 -14.88 -1.34
CA PRO A 145 -1.26 -15.48 -2.63
C PRO A 145 -1.74 -14.68 -3.84
N ALA A 146 -2.96 -14.12 -3.76
CA ALA A 146 -3.56 -13.31 -4.83
C ALA A 146 -2.71 -12.10 -5.25
N ILE A 147 -1.92 -11.52 -4.34
CA ILE A 147 -1.07 -10.35 -4.61
C ILE A 147 0.43 -10.67 -4.57
N ARG A 148 0.80 -11.87 -4.12
CA ARG A 148 2.17 -12.37 -4.11
C ARG A 148 2.55 -12.87 -5.51
N PHE A 149 3.67 -12.42 -6.06
CA PHE A 149 4.15 -12.91 -7.35
C PHE A 149 5.06 -14.11 -7.15
N GLU A 150 4.69 -15.25 -7.73
CA GLU A 150 5.61 -16.37 -7.90
C GLU A 150 6.23 -16.29 -9.30
N PRO A 151 7.58 -16.23 -9.43
CA PRO A 151 8.27 -16.15 -10.71
C PRO A 151 8.05 -17.35 -11.66
N VAL A 152 7.28 -18.35 -11.21
CA VAL A 152 7.29 -19.70 -11.78
C VAL A 152 6.16 -19.92 -12.78
N GLU A 153 5.14 -19.06 -12.84
CA GLU A 153 4.04 -19.27 -13.79
C GLU A 153 4.07 -18.27 -14.96
N PRO A 154 4.50 -18.70 -16.15
CA PRO A 154 4.32 -17.95 -17.38
C PRO A 154 2.86 -18.13 -17.82
N THR A 155 1.90 -17.65 -17.04
CA THR A 155 0.50 -17.64 -17.50
C THR A 155 0.31 -16.70 -18.69
N GLY A 156 1.31 -15.87 -19.02
CA GLY A 156 1.22 -14.86 -20.08
C GLY A 156 0.20 -13.75 -19.77
N ILE A 157 -0.36 -13.78 -18.56
CA ILE A 157 -1.45 -12.92 -18.09
C ILE A 157 -0.81 -11.87 -17.16
N CYS A 158 -0.88 -10.61 -17.59
CA CYS A 158 -0.37 -9.47 -16.84
C CYS A 158 -1.38 -9.09 -15.75
N PRO A 159 -1.06 -9.15 -14.44
CA PRO A 159 -2.00 -8.85 -13.37
C PRO A 159 -2.42 -7.36 -13.38
N PRO A 160 -3.45 -6.97 -12.61
CA PRO A 160 -3.88 -5.59 -12.50
C PRO A 160 -2.72 -4.61 -12.18
N PRO A 161 -2.69 -3.40 -12.77
CA PRO A 161 -1.54 -2.49 -12.65
C PRO A 161 -1.12 -2.12 -11.23
N TYR A 162 -2.08 -1.97 -10.30
CA TYR A 162 -1.80 -1.65 -8.90
C TYR A 162 -1.11 -2.80 -8.15
N ILE A 163 -1.40 -4.06 -8.52
CA ILE A 163 -0.69 -5.24 -7.99
C ILE A 163 0.77 -5.22 -8.48
N ILE A 164 1.00 -4.87 -9.75
CA ILE A 164 2.36 -4.72 -10.30
C ILE A 164 3.12 -3.62 -9.56
N ALA A 165 2.49 -2.47 -9.30
CA ALA A 165 3.13 -1.36 -8.59
C ALA A 165 3.64 -1.77 -7.20
N VAL A 166 2.83 -2.48 -6.41
CA VAL A 166 3.25 -3.00 -5.10
C VAL A 166 4.40 -4.00 -5.21
N LYS A 167 4.37 -4.85 -6.24
CA LYS A 167 5.45 -5.83 -6.51
C LYS A 167 6.77 -5.14 -6.87
N CYS A 168 6.73 -4.15 -7.75
CA CYS A 168 7.91 -3.37 -8.14
C CYS A 168 8.53 -2.63 -6.95
N ALA A 169 7.72 -2.18 -6.00
CA ALA A 169 8.21 -1.50 -4.80
C ALA A 169 9.07 -2.39 -3.89
N TYR A 170 8.90 -3.72 -3.93
CA TYR A 170 9.65 -4.66 -3.08
C TYR A 170 10.82 -5.37 -3.78
N LEU A 171 11.01 -5.17 -5.09
CA LEU A 171 11.76 -6.09 -5.95
C LEU A 171 13.15 -6.47 -5.39
N ARG A 172 13.22 -7.65 -4.76
CA ARG A 172 14.46 -8.25 -4.24
C ARG A 172 15.24 -8.77 -5.43
N ARG A 173 16.37 -8.14 -5.77
CA ARG A 173 17.34 -8.75 -6.69
C ARG A 173 17.81 -10.05 -6.06
N LYS A 174 17.40 -11.19 -6.61
CA LYS A 174 18.09 -12.45 -6.38
C LYS A 174 19.41 -12.37 -7.14
N THR A 175 20.50 -12.14 -6.42
CA THR A 175 21.88 -12.42 -6.87
C THR A 175 22.24 -13.84 -6.54
#